data_AF-A0A0L7KQE1-F1
#
_entry.id   AF-A0A0L7KQE1-F1
#
_cell.length_a   1.000
_cell.length_b   1.000
_cell.length_c   1.000
_cell.angle_alpha   90.00
_cell.angle_beta   90.00
_cell.angle_gamma   90.00
#
_symmetry.space_group_name_H-M   'P 1'
#
loop_
_entity.id
_entity.type
_entity.pdbx_description
1 polymer ?
#
loop_
_entity_poly.entity_id
_entity_poly.type
_entity_poly.pdbx_seq_one_letter_code
_entity_poly.pdbx_strand_id
1 'polypeptide(L)'
;MPVNTHITEDFSKETLQKRKELQGQLREEREKGNQAFIKNNKVIVKETKENEKRKRDSSTSPGSITQQEGKKTVIAPAKLMRTDPFAYMRSRSHSLTEKTPTQHMA
;
A
#
# COMPACT_ATOMS: atom_id res chain seq x y z
N MET A 1 -5.12 -33.56 20.42
CA MET A 1 -3.67 -33.73 20.17
C MET A 1 -2.91 -33.36 21.44
N PRO A 2 -1.92 -34.15 21.88
CA PRO A 2 -1.06 -33.79 23.01
C PRO A 2 -0.29 -32.49 22.71
N VAL A 3 0.05 -31.73 23.75
CA VAL A 3 0.60 -30.36 23.64
C VAL A 3 2.01 -30.32 23.01
N ASN A 4 2.73 -31.46 22.99
CA ASN A 4 4.10 -31.56 22.48
C ASN A 4 4.25 -32.65 21.41
N THR A 5 3.37 -32.68 20.41
CA THR A 5 3.46 -33.64 19.30
C THR A 5 4.01 -32.97 18.05
N HIS A 6 5.14 -33.49 17.55
CA HIS A 6 5.73 -33.07 16.28
C HIS A 6 5.32 -34.04 15.18
N ILE A 7 4.68 -33.51 14.14
CA ILE A 7 4.31 -34.27 12.95
C ILE A 7 5.27 -33.84 11.85
N THR A 8 6.02 -34.81 11.34
CA THR A 8 6.96 -34.63 10.22
C THR A 8 6.69 -35.67 9.17
N GLU A 9 6.99 -35.33 7.91
CA GLU A 9 6.93 -36.30 6.82
C GLU A 9 8.01 -37.38 7.00
N ASP A 10 7.70 -38.60 6.58
CA ASP A 10 8.66 -39.69 6.49
C ASP A 10 9.47 -39.54 5.20
N PHE A 11 10.78 -39.40 5.34
CA PHE A 11 11.69 -39.07 4.26
C PHE A 11 12.74 -40.18 4.11
N SER A 12 13.17 -40.45 2.88
CA SER A 12 14.21 -41.44 2.63
C SER A 12 15.53 -41.06 3.32
N LYS A 13 16.33 -42.07 3.68
CA LYS A 13 17.63 -41.88 4.36
C LYS A 13 18.54 -40.87 3.66
N GLU A 14 18.60 -40.93 2.33
CA GLU A 14 19.40 -40.00 1.52
C GLU A 14 18.96 -38.55 1.67
N THR A 15 17.65 -38.30 1.70
CA THR A 15 17.12 -36.93 1.84
C THR A 15 17.32 -36.39 3.26
N LEU A 16 17.24 -37.24 4.28
CA LEU A 16 17.55 -36.87 5.66
C LEU A 16 19.02 -36.47 5.82
N GLN A 17 19.94 -37.23 5.20
CA GLN A 17 21.37 -36.92 5.25
C GLN A 17 21.68 -35.59 4.56
N LYS A 18 21.14 -35.37 3.34
CA LYS A 18 21.25 -34.08 2.64
C LYS A 18 20.72 -32.91 3.48
N ARG A 19 19.58 -33.08 4.15
CA ARG A 19 19.02 -32.03 5.02
C ARG A 19 19.91 -31.71 6.22
N LYS A 20 20.56 -32.71 6.84
CA LYS A 20 21.51 -32.47 7.94
C LYS A 20 22.70 -31.64 7.48
N GLU A 21 23.24 -31.92 6.30
CA GLU A 21 24.33 -31.15 5.70
C GLU A 21 23.90 -29.70 5.41
N LEU A 22 22.72 -29.52 4.79
CA LEU A 22 22.17 -28.20 4.48
C LEU A 22 21.81 -27.38 5.72
N GLN A 23 21.52 -28.02 6.86
CA GLN A 23 21.26 -27.33 8.11
C GLN A 23 22.48 -26.57 8.64
N GLY A 24 23.71 -27.04 8.36
CA GLY A 24 24.93 -26.31 8.70
C GLY A 24 25.00 -24.97 7.97
N GLN A 25 24.91 -25.03 6.64
CA GLN A 25 24.89 -23.84 5.77
C GLN A 25 23.75 -22.87 6.13
N LEU A 26 22.57 -23.41 6.48
CA LEU A 26 21.43 -22.62 6.90
C LEU A 26 21.70 -21.83 8.18
N ARG A 27 22.43 -22.42 9.14
CA ARG A 27 22.80 -21.74 10.39
C ARG A 27 23.77 -20.60 10.10
N GLU A 28 24.80 -20.85 9.28
CA GLU A 28 25.77 -19.82 8.87
C GLU A 28 25.08 -18.62 8.20
N GLU A 29 24.15 -18.85 7.27
CA GLU A 29 23.41 -17.76 6.63
C GLU A 29 22.54 -16.96 7.63
N ARG A 30 21.96 -17.63 8.63
CA ARG A 30 21.19 -16.94 9.69
C ARG A 30 22.09 -16.14 10.61
N GLU A 31 23.27 -16.64 10.93
CA GLU A 31 24.27 -15.93 11.74
C GLU A 31 24.78 -14.67 11.02
N LYS A 32 24.87 -14.71 9.67
CA LYS A 32 25.15 -13.53 8.85
C LYS A 32 24.01 -12.50 8.82
N GLY A 33 22.84 -12.84 9.37
CA GLY A 33 21.64 -12.00 9.36
C GLY A 33 20.73 -12.19 8.15
N ASN A 34 21.01 -13.18 7.28
CA ASN A 34 20.19 -13.47 6.12
C ASN A 34 18.97 -14.33 6.48
N GLN A 35 17.83 -14.08 5.82
CA GLN A 35 16.64 -14.91 5.99
C GLN A 35 16.71 -16.13 5.05
N ALA A 36 17.26 -17.25 5.54
CA ALA A 36 17.42 -18.48 4.76
C ALA A 36 16.49 -19.63 5.22
N PHE A 37 16.09 -20.49 4.27
CA PHE A 37 15.28 -21.70 4.50
C PHE A 37 15.68 -22.85 3.57
N ILE A 38 15.39 -24.09 3.96
CA ILE A 38 15.62 -25.28 3.12
C ILE A 38 14.35 -25.59 2.35
N LYS A 39 14.44 -25.70 1.02
CA LYS A 39 13.35 -26.14 0.14
C LYS A 39 13.91 -27.02 -0.97
N ASN A 40 13.24 -28.12 -1.27
CA ASN A 40 13.64 -29.07 -2.33
C ASN A 40 15.13 -29.49 -2.23
N ASN A 41 15.61 -29.81 -1.02
CA ASN A 41 17.01 -30.16 -0.74
C ASN A 41 18.03 -29.10 -1.18
N LYS A 42 17.67 -27.82 -1.09
CA LYS A 42 18.56 -26.67 -1.35
C LYS A 42 18.34 -25.59 -0.29
N VAL A 43 19.39 -24.86 0.05
CA VAL A 43 19.28 -23.64 0.85
C VAL A 43 18.87 -22.50 -0.08
N ILE A 44 17.81 -21.80 0.27
CA ILE A 44 17.33 -20.61 -0.42
C ILE A 44 17.50 -19.43 0.53
N VAL A 45 18.29 -18.44 0.11
CA VAL A 45 18.43 -17.16 0.81
C VAL A 45 17.39 -16.21 0.25
N LYS A 46 16.50 -15.72 1.10
CA LYS A 46 15.53 -14.71 0.71
C LYS A 46 16.24 -13.37 0.69
N GLU A 47 16.47 -12.85 -0.50
CA GLU A 47 16.87 -11.47 -0.67
C GLU A 47 15.78 -10.58 -0.08
N THR A 48 16.15 -9.75 0.89
CA THR A 48 15.35 -8.58 1.25
C THR A 48 15.47 -7.62 0.08
N LYS A 49 14.62 -7.82 -0.95
CA LYS A 49 14.24 -6.70 -1.80
C LYS A 49 13.69 -5.68 -0.84
N GLU A 50 14.46 -4.61 -0.61
CA GLU A 50 13.93 -3.36 -0.10
C GLU A 50 12.82 -3.02 -1.06
N ASN A 51 11.62 -3.53 -0.75
CA ASN A 51 10.43 -3.30 -1.51
C ASN A 51 10.29 -1.80 -1.35
N GLU A 52 10.73 -1.07 -2.38
CA GLU A 52 10.71 0.37 -2.48
C GLU A 52 9.26 0.72 -2.19
N LYS A 53 8.99 1.00 -0.93
CA LYS A 53 7.62 1.15 -0.43
C LYS A 53 7.13 2.30 -1.26
N ARG A 54 6.21 2.02 -2.21
CA ARG A 54 5.60 3.03 -3.06
C ARG A 54 5.42 4.26 -2.20
N LYS A 55 6.12 5.35 -2.57
CA LYS A 55 6.10 6.62 -1.85
C LYS A 55 4.67 7.16 -1.94
N ARG A 56 3.76 6.59 -1.16
CA ARG A 56 2.42 7.12 -0.98
C ARG A 56 2.63 8.31 -0.06
N ASP A 57 2.30 9.49 -0.56
CA ASP A 57 2.28 10.68 0.28
C ASP A 57 1.44 10.38 1.52
N SER A 58 1.95 10.79 2.68
CA SER A 58 1.21 10.67 3.94
C SER A 58 -0.12 11.40 3.78
N SER A 59 -1.21 10.66 3.75
CA SER A 59 -2.55 11.24 3.71
C SER A 59 -2.77 12.07 4.98
N THR A 60 -2.83 13.38 4.83
CA THR A 60 -3.32 14.28 5.88
C THR A 60 -4.85 14.19 5.87
N SER A 61 -5.39 13.48 6.86
CA SER A 61 -6.81 13.57 7.22
C SER A 61 -7.12 15.02 7.62
N PRO A 62 -8.29 15.60 7.27
CA PRO A 62 -8.64 16.99 7.54
C PRO A 62 -8.97 17.26 9.03
N GLY A 63 -8.20 16.68 9.96
CA GLY A 63 -8.41 16.78 11.40
C GLY A 63 -7.19 17.23 12.22
N SER A 64 -6.01 17.42 11.61
CA SER A 64 -4.82 17.93 12.31
C SER A 64 -4.28 19.19 11.66
N ILE A 65 -5.11 20.24 11.59
CA ILE A 65 -4.61 21.60 11.40
C ILE A 65 -4.38 22.19 12.79
N THR A 66 -3.26 21.80 13.40
CA THR A 66 -2.64 22.62 14.44
C THR A 66 -1.30 23.07 13.88
N GLN A 67 -1.34 24.27 13.30
CA GLN A 67 -0.22 25.21 13.14
C GLN A 67 1.02 24.63 12.43
N GLN A 68 0.97 24.60 11.10
CA GLN A 68 2.19 24.81 10.31
C GLN A 68 1.96 26.00 9.40
N GLU A 69 2.68 27.06 9.74
CA GLU A 69 2.72 28.37 9.13
C GLU A 69 3.39 28.24 7.76
N GLY A 70 2.58 28.08 6.73
CA GLY A 70 3.01 28.05 5.34
C GLY A 70 1.95 28.69 4.48
N LYS A 71 1.95 30.03 4.43
CA LYS A 71 1.02 30.86 3.67
C LYS A 71 0.99 30.44 2.20
N LYS A 72 -0.05 29.73 1.78
CA LYS A 72 -0.54 29.75 0.39
C LYS A 72 -1.94 30.35 0.42
N THR A 73 -2.01 31.66 0.35
CA THR A 73 -3.25 32.41 0.12
C THR A 73 -3.79 32.07 -1.26
N VAL A 74 -4.67 31.07 -1.35
CA VAL A 74 -5.60 30.95 -2.48
C VAL A 74 -6.74 31.91 -2.16
N ILE A 75 -6.65 33.13 -2.72
CA ILE A 75 -7.72 34.12 -2.64
C ILE A 75 -8.79 33.67 -3.65
N ALA A 76 -9.74 32.85 -3.21
CA ALA A 76 -10.98 32.66 -3.96
C ALA A 76 -11.79 33.97 -3.92
N PRO A 77 -12.40 34.40 -5.03
CA PRO A 77 -13.16 35.65 -5.05
C PRO A 77 -14.37 35.56 -4.10
N ALA A 78 -14.46 36.53 -3.19
CA ALA A 78 -15.59 36.69 -2.30
C ALA A 78 -16.78 37.26 -3.09
N LYS A 79 -17.81 36.42 -3.33
CA LYS A 79 -19.23 36.68 -3.69
C LYS A 79 -19.73 35.42 -4.44
N LEU A 80 -20.76 34.68 -4.06
CA LEU A 80 -22.09 35.05 -3.56
C LEU A 80 -22.79 33.79 -2.98
N MET A 81 -23.63 34.03 -1.97
CA MET A 81 -24.72 33.19 -1.44
C MET A 81 -24.34 31.88 -0.72
N ARG A 82 -24.51 31.88 0.61
CA ARG A 82 -24.53 30.67 1.45
C ARG A 82 -25.76 29.83 1.08
N THR A 83 -25.65 29.02 0.03
CA THR A 83 -26.63 27.95 -0.21
C THR A 83 -26.17 26.72 0.56
N ASP A 84 -27.11 26.06 1.24
CA ASP A 84 -26.89 24.75 1.86
C ASP A 84 -26.19 23.81 0.87
N PRO A 85 -25.04 23.20 1.22
CA PRO A 85 -24.29 22.30 0.35
C PRO A 85 -25.14 21.14 -0.18
N PHE A 86 -26.16 20.69 0.55
CA PHE A 86 -27.09 19.66 0.06
C PHE A 86 -28.08 20.18 -0.98
N ALA A 87 -28.46 21.46 -0.92
CA ALA A 87 -29.30 22.09 -1.93
C ALA A 87 -28.57 22.23 -3.28
N TYR A 88 -27.25 22.49 -3.26
CA TYR A 88 -26.42 22.52 -4.47
C TYR A 88 -26.37 21.15 -5.18
N MET A 89 -26.32 20.06 -4.42
CA MET A 89 -26.28 18.70 -4.99
C MET A 89 -27.65 18.21 -5.48
N ARG A 90 -28.76 18.79 -4.99
CA ARG A 90 -30.10 18.23 -5.18
C ARG A 90 -30.71 18.47 -6.56
N SER A 91 -30.27 19.45 -7.36
CA SER A 91 -30.93 19.68 -8.65
C SER A 91 -30.03 20.21 -9.76
N ARG A 92 -29.62 19.30 -10.66
CA ARG A 92 -29.38 19.60 -12.09
C ARG A 92 -29.80 18.43 -12.99
N SER A 93 -31.08 18.04 -12.98
CA SER A 93 -31.68 17.30 -14.09
C SER A 93 -32.20 18.31 -15.11
N HIS A 94 -31.34 18.82 -15.98
CA HIS A 94 -31.75 19.67 -17.10
C HIS A 94 -31.28 18.95 -18.36
N SER A 95 -32.24 18.35 -19.08
CA SER A 95 -32.02 17.84 -20.43
C SER A 95 -31.48 18.97 -21.32
N LEU A 96 -30.51 18.63 -22.15
CA LEU A 96 -29.97 19.45 -23.23
C LEU A 96 -31.09 20.24 -23.94
N THR A 97 -31.06 21.57 -23.83
CA THR A 97 -31.70 22.45 -24.81
C THR A 97 -30.60 23.26 -25.46
N GLU A 98 -30.27 22.90 -26.71
CA GLU A 98 -29.42 23.65 -27.63
C GLU A 98 -29.91 25.11 -27.68
N LYS A 99 -29.04 26.07 -27.32
CA LYS A 99 -29.27 27.48 -27.62
C LYS A 99 -28.32 27.86 -28.76
N THR A 100 -28.92 28.18 -29.90
CA THR A 100 -28.28 28.77 -31.07
C THR A 100 -27.48 30.02 -30.71
N PRO A 101 -26.32 30.28 -31.35
CA PRO A 101 -25.53 31.47 -31.04
C PRO A 101 -26.16 32.71 -31.64
N THR A 102 -26.70 33.60 -30.80
CA THR A 102 -27.06 34.95 -31.23
C THR A 102 -25.77 35.78 -31.32
N GLN A 103 -25.34 36.08 -32.55
CA GLN A 103 -24.33 37.10 -32.83
C GLN A 103 -24.91 38.50 -32.64
N HIS A 104 -24.15 39.39 -32.01
CA HIS A 104 -24.21 40.85 -32.17
C HIS A 104 -22.78 41.34 -31.86
N MET A 105 -21.93 41.68 -32.84
CA MET A 105 -21.87 42.92 -33.65
C MET A 105 -21.81 44.21 -32.81
N ALA A 106 -20.61 44.81 -32.86
CA ALA A 106 -20.12 46.16 -32.56
C ALA A 106 -20.88 47.05 -31.56
#